data_AF-A0A2G6GRD4-F1
#
_entry.id   AF-A0A2G6GRD4-F1
#
_cell.length_a   1.000
_cell.length_b   1.000
_cell.length_c   1.000
_cell.angle_alpha   90.00
_cell.angle_beta   90.00
_cell.angle_gamma   90.00
#
_symmetry.space_group_name_H-M   'P 1'
#
loop_
_entity.id
_entity.type
_entity.pdbx_description
1 polymer ?
#
loop_
_entity_poly.entity_id
_entity_poly.type
_entity_poly.pdbx_seq_one_letter_code
_entity_poly.pdbx_strand_id
1 'polypeptide(L)'
;MPGHSAAFTRTFGVTMQSPKGMEILKKLMNEICTLFDTPYIHIGTDEVRFSNEAFVPQMVNFLRKKGKKIISWNPGWQYKKGEIDKLHLWSYRGKTQKGIPSIDSRYHYLNHFDTFGDIIALYNSKIGNTSTSTPENEGAILAVWNDRKLKDEKQIMLQNNFYPNMLALADRAWQGGGTEYFDKEGTILRSRSSKNYIDFADFERRMLWYKRTIFKGEPFAYTKQTHIEWNITDAFPNNGNLKMQFSPEQQLDTTYTYQNKTYKTHPAYGASVYLRHTWGSLVPGFYKNPQENHTAYAYTWVYADKAQEAGLWVEFQNYSRSEKDLPPLQGTWDYRGSKIWLNDEEIQPPIWQNAHNEKSNEIILQNENLAARKPISVHLKKGW
;
A
#
# COMPACT_ATOMS: atom_id res chain seq x y z
N MET A 1 5.31 19.43 -13.19
CA MET A 1 5.28 20.88 -13.52
C MET A 1 3.87 21.31 -13.93
N PRO A 2 3.43 22.53 -13.58
CA PRO A 2 4.12 23.46 -12.69
C PRO A 2 3.96 23.11 -11.21
N GLY A 3 3.22 22.06 -10.87
CA GLY A 3 3.16 21.51 -9.50
C GLY A 3 4.50 20.97 -9.00
N HIS A 4 4.59 20.75 -7.69
CA HIS A 4 5.79 20.30 -6.97
C HIS A 4 7.09 21.07 -7.33
N SER A 5 6.98 22.38 -7.55
CA SER A 5 8.06 23.22 -8.10
C SER A 5 8.75 24.15 -7.08
N ALA A 6 8.55 23.94 -5.77
CA ALA A 6 9.11 24.82 -4.75
C ALA A 6 10.64 24.95 -4.82
N ALA A 7 11.37 23.88 -5.17
CA ALA A 7 12.81 23.92 -5.36
C ALA A 7 13.22 24.84 -6.53
N PHE A 8 12.48 24.82 -7.64
CA PHE A 8 12.69 25.72 -8.77
C PHE A 8 12.50 27.18 -8.34
N THR A 9 11.40 27.48 -7.66
CA THR A 9 11.10 28.85 -7.21
C THR A 9 12.16 29.38 -6.25
N ARG A 10 12.63 28.57 -5.29
CA ARG A 10 13.72 28.97 -4.38
C ARG A 10 15.04 29.26 -5.11
N THR A 11 15.33 28.50 -6.17
CA THR A 11 16.58 28.62 -6.91
C THR A 11 16.59 29.84 -7.83
N PHE A 12 15.51 30.08 -8.56
CA PHE A 12 15.46 31.09 -9.62
C PHE A 12 14.70 32.36 -9.23
N GLY A 13 14.07 32.41 -8.05
CA GLY A 13 13.28 33.55 -7.58
C GLY A 13 11.99 33.81 -8.36
N VAL A 14 11.63 32.94 -9.32
CA VAL A 14 10.42 33.06 -10.15
C VAL A 14 9.68 31.73 -10.22
N THR A 15 8.36 31.79 -10.37
CA THR A 15 7.55 30.57 -10.54
C THR A 15 7.70 30.04 -11.96
N MET A 16 7.54 28.71 -12.15
CA MET A 16 7.58 28.08 -13.47
C MET A 16 6.54 28.68 -14.45
N GLN A 17 5.41 29.18 -13.95
CA GLN A 17 4.32 29.72 -14.78
C GLN A 17 4.56 31.16 -15.28
N SER A 18 5.57 31.86 -14.73
CA SER A 18 5.95 33.21 -15.18
C SER A 18 6.66 33.18 -16.55
N PRO A 19 6.66 34.29 -17.32
CA PRO A 19 7.38 34.35 -18.59
C PRO A 19 8.86 33.96 -18.46
N LYS A 20 9.54 34.49 -17.43
CA LYS A 20 10.95 34.17 -17.16
C LYS A 20 11.13 32.71 -16.72
N GLY A 21 10.24 32.21 -15.87
CA GLY A 21 10.25 30.81 -15.42
C GLY A 21 10.10 29.83 -16.59
N MET A 22 9.21 30.13 -17.55
CA MET A 22 9.05 29.30 -18.75
C MET A 22 10.29 29.34 -19.66
N GLU A 23 10.99 30.46 -19.76
CA GLU A 23 12.27 30.55 -20.50
C GLU A 23 13.33 29.64 -19.86
N ILE A 24 13.51 29.74 -18.55
CA ILE A 24 14.44 28.90 -17.78
C ILE A 24 14.06 27.43 -17.91
N LEU A 25 12.79 27.10 -17.74
CA LEU A 25 12.30 25.73 -17.80
C LEU A 25 12.49 25.09 -19.18
N LYS A 26 12.27 25.84 -20.27
CA LYS A 26 12.54 25.35 -21.64
C LYS A 26 14.03 25.03 -21.84
N LYS A 27 14.94 25.81 -21.26
CA LYS A 27 16.39 25.52 -21.27
C LYS A 27 16.70 24.23 -20.52
N LEU A 28 16.19 24.08 -19.29
CA LEU A 28 16.35 22.86 -18.49
C LEU A 28 15.78 21.62 -19.21
N MET A 29 14.59 21.74 -19.79
CA MET A 29 13.98 20.65 -20.55
C MET A 29 14.76 20.31 -21.83
N ASN A 30 15.40 21.28 -22.47
CA ASN A 30 16.29 21.01 -23.60
C ASN A 30 17.50 20.18 -23.19
N GLU A 31 18.12 20.50 -22.05
CA GLU A 31 19.22 19.70 -21.47
C GLU A 31 18.74 18.29 -21.14
N ILE A 32 17.59 18.14 -20.47
CA ILE A 32 16.97 16.84 -20.16
C ILE A 32 16.74 16.01 -21.44
N CYS A 33 16.18 16.62 -22.50
CA CYS A 33 15.94 15.92 -23.77
C CYS A 33 17.23 15.50 -24.48
N THR A 34 18.34 16.22 -24.24
CA THR A 34 19.66 15.91 -24.81
C THR A 34 20.37 14.82 -24.00
N LEU A 35 20.20 14.84 -22.67
CA LEU A 35 20.85 13.92 -21.75
C LEU A 35 20.21 12.52 -21.77
N PHE A 36 18.87 12.46 -21.81
CA PHE A 36 18.14 11.20 -21.73
C PHE A 36 17.58 10.77 -23.10
N ASP A 37 18.09 9.64 -23.59
CA ASP A 37 17.58 8.98 -24.79
C ASP A 37 16.33 8.14 -24.49
N THR A 38 15.24 8.83 -24.14
CA THR A 38 13.93 8.22 -23.94
C THR A 38 12.90 8.78 -24.93
N PRO A 39 11.96 7.96 -25.42
CA PRO A 39 10.90 8.45 -26.30
C PRO A 39 9.82 9.23 -25.56
N TYR A 40 9.68 9.02 -24.24
CA TYR A 40 8.68 9.66 -23.40
C TYR A 40 9.30 10.60 -22.36
N ILE A 41 8.61 11.72 -22.11
CA ILE A 41 8.88 12.62 -20.98
C ILE A 41 7.58 12.78 -20.16
N HIS A 42 7.66 12.53 -18.86
CA HIS A 42 6.56 12.77 -17.94
C HIS A 42 6.63 14.21 -17.40
N ILE A 43 5.60 15.01 -17.61
CA ILE A 43 5.61 16.45 -17.24
C ILE A 43 4.87 16.75 -15.93
N GLY A 44 4.24 15.76 -15.31
CA GLY A 44 3.52 15.93 -14.05
C GLY A 44 2.13 16.55 -14.29
N THR A 45 1.90 17.77 -13.78
CA THR A 45 0.65 18.60 -13.82
C THR A 45 -0.31 18.42 -12.64
N ASP A 46 0.10 17.60 -11.69
CA ASP A 46 -0.52 17.35 -10.40
C ASP A 46 -0.49 18.55 -9.44
N GLU A 47 -1.46 18.57 -8.53
CA GLU A 47 -1.49 19.37 -7.30
C GLU A 47 -1.13 20.86 -7.44
N VAL A 48 -1.61 21.51 -8.49
CA VAL A 48 -1.30 22.91 -8.75
C VAL A 48 -2.48 23.69 -9.31
N ARG A 49 -2.57 24.96 -8.93
CA ARG A 49 -3.43 25.92 -9.59
C ARG A 49 -2.72 26.49 -10.82
N PHE A 50 -3.35 26.36 -11.98
CA PHE A 50 -2.86 26.98 -13.21
C PHE A 50 -3.24 28.46 -13.23
N SER A 51 -2.24 29.34 -13.18
CA SER A 51 -2.40 30.79 -13.35
C SER A 51 -2.08 31.24 -14.78
N ASN A 52 -1.44 30.37 -15.56
CA ASN A 52 -1.13 30.58 -16.97
C ASN A 52 -1.64 29.38 -17.78
N GLU A 53 -2.79 29.55 -18.43
CA GLU A 53 -3.43 28.48 -19.21
C GLU A 53 -2.60 28.05 -20.44
N ALA A 54 -1.72 28.92 -20.93
CA ALA A 54 -0.83 28.59 -22.04
C ALA A 54 0.38 27.75 -21.61
N PHE A 55 0.63 27.57 -20.30
CA PHE A 55 1.81 26.86 -19.79
C PHE A 55 1.91 25.43 -20.32
N VAL A 56 0.89 24.61 -20.08
CA VAL A 56 0.91 23.19 -20.44
C VAL A 56 0.94 23.00 -21.97
N PRO A 57 0.06 23.65 -22.77
CA PRO A 57 0.11 23.54 -24.22
C PRO A 57 1.47 23.94 -24.82
N GLN A 58 2.11 24.99 -24.29
CA GLN A 58 3.44 25.40 -24.75
C GLN A 58 4.53 24.38 -24.41
N MET A 59 4.50 23.80 -23.20
CA MET A 59 5.48 22.78 -22.80
C MET A 59 5.34 21.51 -23.63
N VAL A 60 4.12 21.04 -23.85
CA VAL A 60 3.84 19.87 -24.71
C VAL A 60 4.36 20.13 -26.13
N ASN A 61 4.00 21.26 -26.74
CA ASN A 61 4.44 21.60 -28.09
C ASN A 61 5.98 21.70 -28.19
N PHE A 62 6.61 22.33 -27.19
CA PHE A 62 8.07 22.45 -27.14
C PHE A 62 8.76 21.08 -27.14
N LEU A 63 8.30 20.16 -26.29
CA LEU A 63 8.89 18.82 -26.18
C LEU A 63 8.57 17.94 -27.39
N ARG A 64 7.39 18.06 -27.99
CA ARG A 64 7.05 17.38 -29.26
C ARG A 64 7.95 17.81 -30.42
N LYS A 65 8.29 19.11 -30.51
CA LYS A 65 9.27 19.62 -31.49
C LYS A 65 10.68 19.05 -31.28
N LYS A 66 10.97 18.52 -30.09
CA LYS A 66 12.21 17.79 -29.77
C LYS A 66 12.07 16.28 -30.00
N GLY A 67 10.98 15.82 -30.64
CA GLY A 67 10.73 14.41 -30.95
C GLY A 67 10.24 13.58 -29.77
N LYS A 68 9.86 14.18 -28.63
CA LYS A 68 9.41 13.47 -27.44
C LYS A 68 7.89 13.31 -27.43
N LYS A 69 7.41 12.17 -26.92
CA LYS A 69 6.01 11.92 -26.56
C LYS A 69 5.79 12.23 -25.09
N ILE A 70 4.62 12.76 -24.73
CA ILE A 70 4.42 13.38 -23.42
C ILE A 70 3.41 12.63 -22.57
N ILE A 71 3.80 12.33 -21.33
CA ILE A 71 2.95 11.72 -20.31
C ILE A 71 2.60 12.78 -19.25
N SER A 72 1.35 12.78 -18.80
CA SER A 72 0.87 13.71 -17.78
C SER A 72 0.01 13.00 -16.75
N TRP A 73 0.07 13.43 -15.49
CA TRP A 73 -0.79 12.92 -14.43
C TRP A 73 -2.27 13.16 -14.73
N ASN A 74 -3.11 12.23 -14.27
CA ASN A 74 -4.55 12.34 -14.18
C ASN A 74 -5.04 11.87 -12.80
N PRO A 75 -5.67 12.74 -11.99
CA PRO A 75 -5.98 14.15 -12.26
C PRO A 75 -4.73 15.04 -12.36
N GLY A 76 -4.86 16.13 -13.10
CA GLY A 76 -3.81 17.08 -13.44
C GLY A 76 -4.38 18.14 -14.39
N TRP A 77 -3.63 18.52 -15.43
CA TRP A 77 -4.17 19.33 -16.52
C TRP A 77 -5.29 18.59 -17.29
N GLN A 78 -6.28 19.35 -17.78
CA GLN A 78 -7.40 18.80 -18.57
C GLN A 78 -7.05 18.85 -20.05
N TYR A 79 -6.94 17.67 -20.68
CA TYR A 79 -6.56 17.54 -22.09
C TYR A 79 -7.75 17.13 -22.95
N LYS A 80 -7.76 17.60 -24.19
CA LYS A 80 -8.58 17.06 -25.29
C LYS A 80 -7.78 16.03 -26.07
N LYS A 81 -8.49 15.21 -26.86
CA LYS A 81 -7.86 14.23 -27.77
C LYS A 81 -6.84 14.92 -28.67
N GLY A 82 -5.62 14.38 -28.71
CA GLY A 82 -4.50 14.90 -29.51
C GLY A 82 -3.62 15.93 -28.78
N GLU A 83 -4.08 16.50 -27.66
CA GLU A 83 -3.29 17.48 -26.90
C GLU A 83 -2.20 16.85 -26.04
N ILE A 84 -2.29 15.55 -25.74
CA ILE A 84 -1.31 14.79 -24.96
C ILE A 84 -1.14 13.40 -25.58
N ASP A 85 0.01 12.76 -25.34
CA ASP A 85 0.28 11.42 -25.86
C ASP A 85 -0.25 10.33 -24.92
N LYS A 86 -0.08 10.49 -23.60
CA LYS A 86 -0.58 9.54 -22.59
C LYS A 86 -0.96 10.23 -21.27
N LEU A 87 -1.91 9.63 -20.56
CA LEU A 87 -2.22 9.96 -19.17
C LEU A 87 -1.65 8.92 -18.21
N HIS A 88 -1.27 9.35 -17.01
CA HIS A 88 -0.89 8.47 -15.91
C HIS A 88 -1.92 8.63 -14.79
N LEU A 89 -2.76 7.62 -14.59
CA LEU A 89 -3.84 7.64 -13.62
C LEU A 89 -3.29 7.31 -12.23
N TRP A 90 -3.41 8.19 -11.24
CA TRP A 90 -2.68 8.02 -9.98
C TRP A 90 -3.51 8.16 -8.70
N SER A 91 -4.52 9.04 -8.69
CA SER A 91 -5.47 9.12 -7.58
C SER A 91 -6.72 8.27 -7.87
N TYR A 92 -7.49 7.92 -6.84
CA TYR A 92 -8.78 7.22 -7.02
C TYR A 92 -9.75 7.95 -8.00
N ARG A 93 -9.58 9.26 -8.18
CA ARG A 93 -10.36 10.09 -9.12
C ARG A 93 -9.87 9.99 -10.57
N GLY A 94 -8.72 9.36 -10.81
CA GLY A 94 -8.15 9.17 -12.14
C GLY A 94 -9.08 8.33 -13.00
N LYS A 95 -9.33 8.79 -14.22
CA LYS A 95 -10.25 8.14 -15.17
C LYS A 95 -9.59 8.05 -16.53
N THR A 96 -9.79 6.91 -17.18
CA THR A 96 -9.48 6.76 -18.60
C THR A 96 -10.26 7.81 -19.40
N GLN A 97 -9.66 8.31 -20.48
CA GLN A 97 -10.31 9.26 -21.37
C GLN A 97 -10.36 8.67 -22.78
N LYS A 98 -11.55 8.68 -23.39
CA LYS A 98 -11.74 8.09 -24.72
C LYS A 98 -10.80 8.73 -25.73
N GLY A 99 -9.99 7.92 -26.40
CA GLY A 99 -9.03 8.37 -27.40
C GLY A 99 -7.74 8.98 -26.86
N ILE A 100 -7.46 8.86 -25.56
CA ILE A 100 -6.16 9.17 -24.95
C ILE A 100 -5.67 7.94 -24.18
N PRO A 101 -4.57 7.30 -24.60
CA PRO A 101 -4.00 6.16 -23.88
C PRO A 101 -3.62 6.51 -22.45
N SER A 102 -3.69 5.53 -21.55
CA SER A 102 -3.38 5.72 -20.14
C SER A 102 -2.59 4.57 -19.52
N ILE A 103 -1.86 4.90 -18.46
CA ILE A 103 -1.11 3.98 -17.59
C ILE A 103 -1.73 4.06 -16.20
N ASP A 104 -2.06 2.92 -15.59
CA ASP A 104 -2.72 2.87 -14.29
C ASP A 104 -1.74 2.71 -13.11
N SER A 105 -1.79 3.63 -12.18
CA SER A 105 -1.15 3.52 -10.86
C SER A 105 -2.11 3.88 -9.72
N ARG A 106 -3.42 3.93 -9.97
CA ARG A 106 -4.38 4.22 -8.90
C ARG A 106 -4.36 3.04 -7.93
N TYR A 107 -4.29 3.36 -6.64
CA TYR A 107 -4.10 2.36 -5.58
C TYR A 107 -2.82 1.50 -5.70
N HIS A 108 -1.86 1.84 -6.56
CA HIS A 108 -0.58 1.12 -6.72
C HIS A 108 0.57 1.83 -5.98
N TYR A 109 0.24 2.53 -4.90
CA TYR A 109 1.15 3.36 -4.10
C TYR A 109 1.64 2.53 -2.90
N LEU A 110 2.80 1.91 -3.06
CA LEU A 110 3.34 0.93 -2.09
C LEU A 110 3.65 1.55 -0.71
N ASN A 111 3.82 2.86 -0.66
CA ASN A 111 4.02 3.64 0.55
C ASN A 111 2.83 3.59 1.53
N HIS A 112 1.65 3.14 1.09
CA HIS A 112 0.50 2.90 1.98
C HIS A 112 0.19 1.42 2.21
N PHE A 113 0.88 0.51 1.54
CA PHE A 113 0.56 -0.91 1.59
C PHE A 113 1.00 -1.52 2.92
N ASP A 114 0.14 -2.35 3.49
CA ASP A 114 0.53 -3.39 4.43
C ASP A 114 1.36 -4.48 3.74
N THR A 115 2.15 -5.18 4.55
CA THR A 115 3.08 -6.22 4.09
C THR A 115 2.37 -7.40 3.42
N PHE A 116 1.17 -7.77 3.88
CA PHE A 116 0.48 -9.01 3.47
C PHE A 116 -0.93 -8.80 2.91
N GLY A 117 -1.65 -7.75 3.32
CA GLY A 117 -3.02 -7.49 2.90
C GLY A 117 -3.14 -6.93 1.49
N ASP A 118 -2.42 -5.86 1.18
CA ASP A 118 -2.62 -5.12 -0.09
C ASP A 118 -2.15 -5.86 -1.33
N ILE A 119 -1.17 -6.76 -1.20
CA ILE A 119 -0.73 -7.60 -2.31
C ILE A 119 -1.85 -8.52 -2.83
N ILE A 120 -2.82 -8.89 -1.98
CA ILE A 120 -4.00 -9.67 -2.38
C ILE A 120 -4.85 -8.82 -3.33
N ALA A 121 -5.13 -7.57 -2.96
CA ALA A 121 -5.88 -6.63 -3.80
C ALA A 121 -5.13 -6.35 -5.12
N LEU A 122 -3.82 -6.12 -5.03
CA LEU A 122 -2.96 -5.85 -6.19
C LEU A 122 -2.96 -7.03 -7.17
N TYR A 123 -2.78 -8.26 -6.68
CA TYR A 123 -2.80 -9.45 -7.51
C TYR A 123 -4.18 -9.71 -8.12
N ASN A 124 -5.27 -9.48 -7.39
CA ASN A 124 -6.62 -9.69 -7.91
C ASN A 124 -7.07 -8.56 -8.86
N SER A 125 -6.31 -7.46 -8.93
CA SER A 125 -6.69 -6.26 -9.66
C SER A 125 -6.70 -6.42 -11.19
N LYS A 126 -7.75 -5.86 -11.80
CA LYS A 126 -7.85 -5.56 -13.23
C LYS A 126 -7.23 -4.20 -13.47
N ILE A 127 -6.04 -4.18 -14.05
CA ILE A 127 -5.34 -2.95 -14.44
C ILE A 127 -6.29 -2.09 -15.29
N GLY A 128 -6.51 -0.83 -14.90
CA GLY A 128 -7.42 0.11 -15.56
C GLY A 128 -8.89 -0.35 -15.64
N ASN A 129 -9.32 -1.27 -14.78
CA ASN A 129 -10.62 -1.94 -14.84
C ASN A 129 -10.88 -2.74 -16.14
N THR A 130 -9.82 -3.19 -16.84
CA THR A 130 -9.94 -4.04 -18.02
C THR A 130 -9.29 -5.40 -17.78
N SER A 131 -9.86 -6.47 -18.34
CA SER A 131 -9.30 -7.83 -18.23
C SER A 131 -8.16 -8.10 -19.20
N THR A 132 -8.05 -7.28 -20.24
CA THR A 132 -7.01 -7.33 -21.28
C THR A 132 -6.58 -5.90 -21.62
N SER A 133 -5.45 -5.76 -22.32
CA SER A 133 -5.01 -4.47 -22.83
C SER A 133 -6.04 -3.87 -23.80
N THR A 134 -6.17 -2.54 -23.79
CA THR A 134 -6.96 -1.77 -24.75
C THR A 134 -6.12 -0.61 -25.27
N PRO A 135 -6.47 0.02 -26.40
CA PRO A 135 -5.78 1.22 -26.87
C PRO A 135 -5.79 2.37 -25.85
N GLU A 136 -6.80 2.44 -24.98
CA GLU A 136 -6.91 3.42 -23.91
C GLU A 136 -6.20 3.03 -22.61
N ASN A 137 -5.80 1.76 -22.44
CA ASN A 137 -5.16 1.25 -21.23
C ASN A 137 -3.97 0.35 -21.59
N GLU A 138 -2.78 0.93 -21.49
CA GLU A 138 -1.56 0.33 -22.01
C GLU A 138 -0.73 -0.39 -20.94
N GLY A 139 -1.09 -0.28 -19.67
CA GLY A 139 -0.38 -0.97 -18.59
C GLY A 139 -0.50 -0.27 -17.25
N ALA A 140 0.43 -0.57 -16.37
CA ALA A 140 0.44 -0.07 -15.00
C ALA A 140 1.85 0.28 -14.50
N ILE A 141 1.90 1.12 -13.48
CA ILE A 141 3.10 1.48 -12.74
C ILE A 141 2.86 1.24 -11.25
N LEU A 142 3.83 0.63 -10.56
CA LEU A 142 3.93 0.70 -9.10
C LEU A 142 4.71 1.96 -8.71
N ALA A 143 4.19 2.72 -7.75
CA ALA A 143 4.84 3.91 -7.27
C ALA A 143 5.37 3.69 -5.85
N VAL A 144 6.60 4.14 -5.61
CA VAL A 144 7.21 4.25 -4.29
C VAL A 144 7.48 5.73 -4.04
N TRP A 145 6.61 6.36 -3.25
CA TRP A 145 6.82 7.72 -2.78
C TRP A 145 7.63 7.71 -1.50
N ASN A 146 8.67 8.54 -1.45
CA ASN A 146 9.60 8.63 -0.33
C ASN A 146 9.33 9.89 0.50
N ASP A 147 8.04 10.18 0.79
CA ASP A 147 7.70 11.39 1.55
C ASP A 147 8.17 11.29 3.00
N ARG A 148 8.20 10.08 3.57
CA ARG A 148 8.79 9.82 4.88
C ARG A 148 10.20 9.29 4.73
N LYS A 149 11.11 9.89 5.49
CA LYS A 149 12.53 9.53 5.49
C LYS A 149 12.73 8.10 5.96
N LEU A 150 13.40 7.32 5.13
CA LEU A 150 13.92 6.00 5.46
C LEU A 150 15.43 6.04 5.52
N LYS A 151 16.03 5.08 6.23
CA LYS A 151 17.46 5.04 6.48
C LYS A 151 18.29 5.00 5.20
N ASP A 152 17.90 4.15 4.26
CA ASP A 152 18.63 3.87 3.03
C ASP A 152 17.70 3.23 1.97
N GLU A 153 18.21 3.07 0.75
CA GLU A 153 17.50 2.46 -0.38
C GLU A 153 17.01 1.04 -0.07
N LYS A 154 17.79 0.26 0.68
CA LYS A 154 17.38 -1.09 1.06
C LYS A 154 16.15 -1.06 1.96
N GLN A 155 16.06 -0.11 2.89
CA GLN A 155 14.86 0.10 3.71
C GLN A 155 13.68 0.62 2.89
N ILE A 156 13.92 1.47 1.88
CA ILE A 156 12.88 1.88 0.92
C ILE A 156 12.26 0.65 0.26
N MET A 157 13.08 -0.27 -0.23
CA MET A 157 12.58 -1.48 -0.90
C MET A 157 11.90 -2.45 0.09
N LEU A 158 12.51 -2.64 1.26
CA LEU A 158 12.05 -3.59 2.27
C LEU A 158 10.71 -3.17 2.89
N GLN A 159 10.60 -1.92 3.34
CA GLN A 159 9.41 -1.43 4.06
C GLN A 159 8.23 -1.15 3.12
N ASN A 160 8.46 -0.98 1.82
CA ASN A 160 7.38 -0.94 0.81
C ASN A 160 7.05 -2.32 0.22
N ASN A 161 7.69 -3.37 0.72
CA ASN A 161 7.55 -4.74 0.24
C ASN A 161 7.63 -4.83 -1.30
N PHE A 162 8.63 -4.15 -1.87
CA PHE A 162 8.68 -3.86 -3.31
C PHE A 162 8.66 -5.13 -4.16
N TYR A 163 9.53 -6.11 -3.86
CA TYR A 163 9.69 -7.30 -4.70
C TYR A 163 8.43 -8.17 -4.79
N PRO A 164 7.74 -8.50 -3.68
CA PRO A 164 6.43 -9.15 -3.76
C PRO A 164 5.42 -8.42 -4.62
N ASN A 165 5.25 -7.12 -4.39
CA ASN A 165 4.25 -6.32 -5.09
C ASN A 165 4.61 -6.16 -6.57
N MET A 166 5.89 -5.98 -6.91
CA MET A 166 6.39 -5.96 -8.27
C MET A 166 6.04 -7.26 -9.01
N LEU A 167 6.26 -8.42 -8.38
CA LEU A 167 5.91 -9.71 -8.98
C LEU A 167 4.40 -9.88 -9.15
N ALA A 168 3.59 -9.42 -8.20
CA ALA A 168 2.14 -9.46 -8.31
C ALA A 168 1.65 -8.61 -9.49
N LEU A 169 2.13 -7.37 -9.62
CA LEU A 169 1.75 -6.52 -10.75
C LEU A 169 2.28 -7.09 -12.08
N ALA A 170 3.52 -7.57 -12.11
CA ALA A 170 4.10 -8.13 -13.34
C ALA A 170 3.31 -9.34 -13.85
N ASP A 171 2.87 -10.23 -12.95
CA ASP A 171 2.02 -11.37 -13.30
C ASP A 171 0.70 -10.91 -13.94
N ARG A 172 0.03 -9.90 -13.35
CA ARG A 172 -1.22 -9.34 -13.88
C ARG A 172 -1.03 -8.54 -15.17
N ALA A 173 0.01 -7.74 -15.27
CA ALA A 173 0.30 -6.97 -16.47
C ALA A 173 0.65 -7.87 -17.66
N TRP A 174 1.32 -9.00 -17.42
CA TRP A 174 1.72 -9.92 -18.48
C TRP A 174 0.63 -10.92 -18.87
N GLN A 175 -0.03 -11.56 -17.89
CA GLN A 175 -1.04 -12.59 -18.14
C GLN A 175 -2.44 -11.99 -18.36
N GLY A 176 -2.67 -10.75 -17.94
CA GLY A 176 -4.01 -10.17 -17.87
C GLY A 176 -4.87 -10.81 -16.79
N GLY A 177 -6.19 -10.68 -16.91
CA GLY A 177 -7.14 -11.25 -15.97
C GLY A 177 -7.36 -10.39 -14.73
N GLY A 178 -7.37 -11.03 -13.55
CA GLY A 178 -7.95 -10.44 -12.33
C GLY A 178 -9.48 -10.55 -12.33
N THR A 179 -10.08 -10.38 -11.18
CA THR A 179 -11.55 -10.50 -10.99
C THR A 179 -12.21 -9.14 -10.86
N GLU A 180 -11.50 -8.20 -10.24
CA GLU A 180 -12.03 -6.91 -9.79
C GLU A 180 -10.93 -5.87 -9.67
N TYR A 181 -11.24 -4.69 -9.13
CA TYR A 181 -10.23 -3.72 -8.72
C TYR A 181 -10.20 -3.66 -7.19
N PHE A 182 -9.51 -2.69 -6.61
CA PHE A 182 -9.33 -2.59 -5.15
C PHE A 182 -10.65 -2.34 -4.37
N ASP A 183 -11.72 -1.96 -5.05
CA ASP A 183 -12.99 -1.47 -4.47
C ASP A 183 -14.07 -2.55 -4.24
N LYS A 184 -13.77 -3.82 -4.53
CA LYS A 184 -14.73 -4.94 -4.38
C LYS A 184 -14.37 -5.89 -3.23
N GLU A 185 -13.67 -7.00 -3.46
CA GLU A 185 -13.23 -7.85 -2.35
C GLU A 185 -12.02 -7.27 -1.59
N GLY A 186 -11.33 -6.29 -2.19
CA GLY A 186 -10.25 -5.55 -1.55
C GLY A 186 -9.09 -6.45 -1.14
N THR A 187 -8.69 -6.35 0.12
CA THR A 187 -7.47 -6.95 0.68
C THR A 187 -7.69 -8.33 1.32
N ILE A 188 -8.89 -8.92 1.19
CA ILE A 188 -9.30 -10.07 1.99
C ILE A 188 -9.61 -11.29 1.13
N LEU A 189 -9.03 -12.43 1.51
CA LEU A 189 -9.47 -13.74 1.05
C LEU A 189 -10.57 -14.24 1.99
N ARG A 190 -11.79 -14.45 1.47
CA ARG A 190 -12.96 -14.86 2.27
C ARG A 190 -13.24 -16.37 2.29
N SER A 191 -12.81 -17.09 1.25
CA SER A 191 -13.10 -18.52 1.12
C SER A 191 -12.00 -19.24 0.35
N ARG A 192 -11.59 -20.41 0.86
CA ARG A 192 -10.63 -21.31 0.22
C ARG A 192 -11.12 -21.91 -1.09
N SER A 193 -12.44 -22.01 -1.27
CA SER A 193 -13.06 -22.49 -2.51
C SER A 193 -13.22 -21.39 -3.57
N SER A 194 -12.95 -20.12 -3.22
CA SER A 194 -13.03 -19.03 -4.18
C SER A 194 -11.89 -19.09 -5.18
N LYS A 195 -12.16 -18.66 -6.42
CA LYS A 195 -11.15 -18.56 -7.47
C LYS A 195 -9.99 -17.63 -7.05
N ASN A 196 -10.30 -16.50 -6.41
CA ASN A 196 -9.31 -15.55 -5.93
C ASN A 196 -8.32 -16.21 -4.97
N TYR A 197 -8.81 -17.01 -4.02
CA TYR A 197 -7.93 -17.73 -3.10
C TYR A 197 -7.05 -18.74 -3.83
N ILE A 198 -7.64 -19.56 -4.71
CA ILE A 198 -6.91 -20.61 -5.44
C ILE A 198 -5.81 -19.99 -6.32
N ASP A 199 -6.14 -18.95 -7.08
CA ASP A 199 -5.20 -18.25 -7.95
C ASP A 199 -4.09 -17.55 -7.14
N PHE A 200 -4.44 -16.89 -6.03
CA PHE A 200 -3.47 -16.20 -5.19
C PHE A 200 -2.54 -17.19 -4.47
N ALA A 201 -3.05 -18.34 -4.02
CA ALA A 201 -2.23 -19.39 -3.42
C ALA A 201 -1.24 -20.00 -4.42
N ASP A 202 -1.63 -20.17 -5.69
CA ASP A 202 -0.69 -20.56 -6.74
C ASP A 202 0.37 -19.49 -7.01
N PHE A 203 -0.05 -18.22 -7.12
CA PHE A 203 0.88 -17.10 -7.26
C PHE A 203 1.87 -17.04 -6.11
N GLU A 204 1.39 -17.14 -4.86
CA GLU A 204 2.23 -17.12 -3.66
C GLU A 204 3.28 -18.23 -3.71
N ARG A 205 2.89 -19.46 -4.11
CA ARG A 205 3.82 -20.58 -4.28
C ARG A 205 4.92 -20.25 -5.29
N ARG A 206 4.57 -19.66 -6.44
CA ARG A 206 5.53 -19.24 -7.48
C ARG A 206 6.42 -18.09 -7.00
N MET A 207 5.84 -17.08 -6.37
CA MET A 207 6.56 -15.93 -5.81
C MET A 207 7.58 -16.37 -4.75
N LEU A 208 7.21 -17.31 -3.86
CA LEU A 208 8.13 -17.85 -2.87
C LEU A 208 9.26 -18.67 -3.49
N TRP A 209 9.04 -19.29 -4.65
CA TRP A 209 10.14 -19.89 -5.42
C TRP A 209 11.10 -18.81 -5.94
N TYR A 210 10.59 -17.72 -6.52
CA TYR A 210 11.41 -16.57 -6.94
C TYR A 210 12.20 -15.95 -5.78
N LYS A 211 11.57 -15.79 -4.61
CA LYS A 211 12.24 -15.32 -3.38
C LYS A 211 13.44 -16.19 -3.02
N ARG A 212 13.29 -17.52 -3.06
CA ARG A 212 14.35 -18.47 -2.66
C ARG A 212 15.47 -18.63 -3.68
N THR A 213 15.20 -18.33 -4.95
CA THR A 213 16.10 -18.63 -6.07
C THR A 213 16.66 -17.35 -6.68
N ILE A 214 15.84 -16.58 -7.40
CA ILE A 214 16.25 -15.41 -8.18
C ILE A 214 16.55 -14.20 -7.29
N PHE A 215 15.68 -13.91 -6.32
CA PHE A 215 15.81 -12.75 -5.42
C PHE A 215 16.48 -13.10 -4.09
N LYS A 216 17.36 -14.11 -4.08
CA LYS A 216 18.07 -14.52 -2.86
C LYS A 216 19.00 -13.39 -2.41
N GLY A 217 18.78 -12.89 -1.19
CA GLY A 217 19.56 -11.79 -0.61
C GLY A 217 18.93 -10.40 -0.78
N GLU A 218 17.89 -10.29 -1.61
CA GLU A 218 17.15 -9.05 -1.79
C GLU A 218 16.23 -8.75 -0.60
N PRO A 219 15.87 -7.47 -0.36
CA PRO A 219 14.96 -7.06 0.71
C PRO A 219 13.52 -7.53 0.44
N PHE A 220 13.24 -8.78 0.81
CA PHE A 220 12.01 -9.50 0.48
C PHE A 220 11.28 -9.95 1.77
N ALA A 221 10.48 -9.05 2.35
CA ALA A 221 9.76 -9.23 3.61
C ALA A 221 8.43 -10.00 3.44
N TYR A 222 8.51 -11.26 2.98
CA TYR A 222 7.31 -12.08 2.76
C TYR A 222 7.49 -13.53 3.17
N THR A 223 6.51 -14.11 3.86
CA THR A 223 6.39 -15.55 4.11
C THR A 223 5.03 -16.04 3.61
N LYS A 224 4.87 -17.35 3.43
CA LYS A 224 3.58 -17.92 3.03
C LYS A 224 2.51 -17.49 4.03
N GLN A 225 1.37 -16.98 3.54
CA GLN A 225 0.27 -16.48 4.34
C GLN A 225 -1.08 -17.13 4.04
N THR A 226 -1.29 -17.70 2.84
CA THR A 226 -2.61 -18.25 2.45
C THR A 226 -3.12 -19.36 3.36
N HIS A 227 -2.20 -20.09 3.99
CA HIS A 227 -2.52 -21.15 4.95
C HIS A 227 -3.06 -20.66 6.31
N ILE A 228 -2.91 -19.38 6.63
CA ILE A 228 -3.34 -18.80 7.91
C ILE A 228 -4.84 -18.53 7.84
N GLU A 229 -5.55 -18.98 8.87
CA GLU A 229 -6.99 -18.81 9.03
C GLU A 229 -7.27 -18.22 10.41
N TRP A 230 -7.87 -17.04 10.43
CA TRP A 230 -8.29 -16.33 11.62
C TRP A 230 -9.77 -16.53 11.86
N ASN A 231 -10.17 -16.69 13.12
CA ASN A 231 -11.52 -16.39 13.56
C ASN A 231 -11.53 -14.99 14.14
N ILE A 232 -12.34 -14.10 13.58
CA ILE A 232 -12.45 -12.71 14.03
C ILE A 232 -13.90 -12.47 14.47
N THR A 233 -14.06 -11.93 15.67
CA THR A 233 -15.39 -11.65 16.22
C THR A 233 -16.06 -10.46 15.51
N ASP A 234 -17.38 -10.38 15.61
CA ASP A 234 -18.08 -9.10 15.58
C ASP A 234 -17.44 -8.13 16.59
N ALA A 235 -17.46 -6.83 16.29
CA ALA A 235 -16.81 -5.84 17.13
C ALA A 235 -17.69 -5.47 18.35
N PHE A 236 -17.15 -5.59 19.55
CA PHE A 236 -17.84 -5.28 20.80
C PHE A 236 -17.72 -3.78 21.14
N PRO A 237 -18.81 -3.10 21.57
CA PRO A 237 -18.76 -1.67 21.87
C PRO A 237 -18.03 -1.41 23.19
N ASN A 238 -16.81 -0.87 23.11
CA ASN A 238 -16.00 -0.54 24.30
C ASN A 238 -16.26 0.88 24.82
N ASN A 239 -17.04 1.68 24.09
CA ASN A 239 -17.44 3.04 24.45
C ASN A 239 -16.27 3.97 24.81
N GLY A 240 -15.09 3.73 24.22
CA GLY A 240 -13.87 4.52 24.42
C GLY A 240 -13.02 4.04 25.61
N ASN A 241 -13.47 3.02 26.35
CA ASN A 241 -12.69 2.41 27.41
C ASN A 241 -11.79 1.30 26.85
N LEU A 242 -10.52 1.61 26.60
CA LEU A 242 -9.53 0.65 26.08
C LEU A 242 -9.23 -0.52 27.03
N LYS A 243 -9.63 -0.44 28.30
CA LYS A 243 -9.47 -1.52 29.29
C LYS A 243 -10.70 -2.42 29.42
N MET A 244 -11.75 -2.15 28.63
CA MET A 244 -12.97 -2.94 28.69
C MET A 244 -12.73 -4.33 28.13
N GLN A 245 -13.08 -5.34 28.92
CA GLN A 245 -12.93 -6.74 28.57
C GLN A 245 -14.26 -7.35 28.15
N PHE A 246 -14.18 -8.31 27.24
CA PHE A 246 -15.33 -9.09 26.77
C PHE A 246 -15.04 -10.60 26.88
N SER A 247 -16.10 -11.41 26.75
CA SER A 247 -16.04 -12.87 26.91
C SER A 247 -14.91 -13.61 26.16
N PRO A 248 -14.48 -13.18 24.94
CA PRO A 248 -13.37 -13.84 24.26
C PRO A 248 -12.04 -13.83 25.04
N GLU A 249 -11.85 -12.93 26.01
CA GLU A 249 -10.65 -12.92 26.87
C GLU A 249 -10.66 -14.02 27.93
N GLN A 250 -11.81 -14.63 28.21
CA GLN A 250 -11.95 -15.70 29.20
C GLN A 250 -11.97 -17.07 28.54
N GLN A 251 -12.72 -17.19 27.45
CA GLN A 251 -12.86 -18.45 26.72
C GLN A 251 -13.16 -18.15 25.25
N LEU A 252 -12.44 -18.84 24.37
CA LEU A 252 -12.70 -18.79 22.92
C LEU A 252 -13.92 -19.66 22.56
N ASP A 253 -14.87 -19.06 21.87
CA ASP A 253 -16.05 -19.66 21.28
C ASP A 253 -16.36 -19.01 19.91
N THR A 254 -17.28 -19.57 19.16
CA THR A 254 -17.76 -19.05 17.87
C THR A 254 -18.91 -18.06 18.02
N THR A 255 -19.53 -18.00 19.19
CA THR A 255 -20.66 -17.12 19.49
C THR A 255 -20.57 -16.61 20.93
N TYR A 256 -20.85 -15.32 21.13
CA TYR A 256 -20.80 -14.64 22.42
C TYR A 256 -22.08 -13.84 22.65
N THR A 257 -22.42 -13.57 23.92
CA THR A 257 -23.55 -12.72 24.28
C THR A 257 -23.08 -11.53 25.10
N TYR A 258 -23.42 -10.32 24.69
CA TYR A 258 -23.14 -9.08 25.41
C TYR A 258 -24.32 -8.11 25.27
N GLN A 259 -24.82 -7.54 26.38
CA GLN A 259 -25.99 -6.64 26.40
C GLN A 259 -27.20 -7.18 25.61
N ASN A 260 -27.55 -8.46 25.81
CA ASN A 260 -28.64 -9.15 25.10
C ASN A 260 -28.49 -9.19 23.57
N LYS A 261 -27.28 -8.92 23.04
CA LYS A 261 -26.94 -9.09 21.63
C LYS A 261 -25.97 -10.24 21.46
N THR A 262 -26.14 -10.97 20.36
CA THR A 262 -25.26 -12.06 19.96
C THR A 262 -24.17 -11.52 19.04
N TYR A 263 -22.92 -11.88 19.34
CA TYR A 263 -21.72 -11.54 18.56
C TYR A 263 -21.13 -12.84 18.03
N LYS A 264 -20.91 -12.94 16.72
CA LYS A 264 -20.42 -14.16 16.05
C LYS A 264 -18.96 -14.02 15.67
N THR A 265 -18.32 -15.14 15.33
CA THR A 265 -17.01 -15.18 14.70
C THR A 265 -17.12 -15.44 13.22
N HIS A 266 -16.25 -14.82 12.43
CA HIS A 266 -16.16 -15.06 10.99
C HIS A 266 -14.73 -15.36 10.57
N PRO A 267 -14.54 -16.28 9.61
CA PRO A 267 -13.22 -16.61 9.12
C PRO A 267 -12.63 -15.48 8.25
N ALA A 268 -11.32 -15.30 8.34
CA ALA A 268 -10.53 -14.49 7.42
C ALA A 268 -9.19 -15.18 7.13
N TYR A 269 -8.73 -15.14 5.88
CA TYR A 269 -7.51 -15.83 5.47
C TYR A 269 -6.41 -14.84 5.10
N GLY A 270 -5.16 -15.16 5.46
CA GLY A 270 -4.00 -14.31 5.25
C GLY A 270 -3.29 -13.91 6.55
N ALA A 271 -2.09 -13.37 6.42
CA ALA A 271 -1.25 -13.00 7.56
C ALA A 271 -1.62 -11.62 8.13
N SER A 272 -2.14 -10.72 7.29
CA SER A 272 -2.69 -9.43 7.70
C SER A 272 -4.15 -9.35 7.28
N VAL A 273 -5.00 -8.89 8.20
CA VAL A 273 -6.41 -8.64 7.92
C VAL A 273 -6.73 -7.21 8.34
N TYR A 274 -7.06 -6.36 7.37
CA TYR A 274 -7.56 -5.01 7.68
C TYR A 274 -8.95 -5.11 8.30
N LEU A 275 -9.08 -4.79 9.60
CA LEU A 275 -10.40 -4.59 10.21
C LEU A 275 -11.13 -3.40 9.57
N ARG A 276 -10.38 -2.34 9.29
CA ARG A 276 -10.75 -1.17 8.50
C ARG A 276 -9.53 -0.73 7.70
N HIS A 277 -9.66 -0.57 6.39
CA HIS A 277 -8.58 -0.11 5.53
C HIS A 277 -8.24 1.37 5.79
N THR A 278 -7.00 1.79 5.51
CA THR A 278 -6.57 3.19 5.69
C THR A 278 -7.37 4.16 4.80
N TRP A 279 -7.70 3.73 3.58
CA TRP A 279 -8.59 4.45 2.65
C TRP A 279 -10.09 4.30 2.96
N GLY A 280 -10.44 3.88 4.18
CA GLY A 280 -11.82 3.83 4.66
C GLY A 280 -12.67 2.83 3.87
N SER A 281 -13.82 3.28 3.37
CA SER A 281 -14.74 2.46 2.58
C SER A 281 -14.38 2.33 1.11
N LEU A 282 -13.34 3.02 0.62
CA LEU A 282 -12.89 2.91 -0.78
C LEU A 282 -12.27 1.55 -1.09
N VAL A 283 -11.59 0.96 -0.12
CA VAL A 283 -11.02 -0.39 -0.21
C VAL A 283 -11.60 -1.21 0.93
N PRO A 284 -12.39 -2.25 0.63
CA PRO A 284 -13.05 -3.03 1.67
C PRO A 284 -12.07 -3.72 2.62
N GLY A 285 -12.41 -3.65 3.91
CA GLY A 285 -11.80 -4.43 4.98
C GLY A 285 -12.74 -5.54 5.47
N PHE A 286 -12.44 -6.06 6.66
CA PHE A 286 -13.15 -7.19 7.24
C PHE A 286 -14.56 -6.78 7.64
N TYR A 287 -14.66 -5.67 8.39
CA TYR A 287 -15.94 -5.07 8.72
C TYR A 287 -16.45 -4.24 7.55
N LYS A 288 -17.69 -4.50 7.14
CA LYS A 288 -18.37 -3.69 6.12
C LYS A 288 -18.61 -2.26 6.59
N ASN A 289 -18.97 -2.09 7.86
CA ASN A 289 -19.31 -0.82 8.49
C ASN A 289 -18.57 -0.66 9.83
N PRO A 290 -17.22 -0.52 9.83
CA PRO A 290 -16.45 -0.40 11.06
C PRO A 290 -16.88 0.82 11.87
N GLN A 291 -17.00 0.67 13.19
CA GLN A 291 -17.41 1.72 14.11
C GLN A 291 -16.25 2.10 15.05
N GLU A 292 -16.20 3.37 15.44
CA GLU A 292 -15.26 3.85 16.46
C GLU A 292 -15.62 3.28 17.84
N ASN A 293 -14.67 3.21 18.76
CA ASN A 293 -14.91 2.75 20.14
C ASN A 293 -15.44 1.31 20.22
N HIS A 294 -14.83 0.42 19.44
CA HIS A 294 -15.12 -1.00 19.45
C HIS A 294 -13.84 -1.83 19.58
N THR A 295 -13.97 -3.00 20.22
CA THR A 295 -12.91 -4.01 20.38
C THR A 295 -13.24 -5.22 19.51
N ALA A 296 -12.25 -5.69 18.77
CA ALA A 296 -12.34 -6.92 17.99
C ALA A 296 -11.37 -7.94 18.57
N TYR A 297 -11.77 -9.21 18.61
CA TYR A 297 -10.89 -10.31 18.96
C TYR A 297 -10.61 -11.15 17.72
N ALA A 298 -9.35 -11.52 17.54
CA ALA A 298 -8.89 -12.40 16.48
C ALA A 298 -8.06 -13.52 17.09
N TYR A 299 -8.31 -14.75 16.69
CA TYR A 299 -7.55 -15.91 17.16
C TYR A 299 -7.34 -16.93 16.05
N THR A 300 -6.23 -17.65 16.16
CA THR A 300 -5.81 -18.71 15.24
C THR A 300 -4.96 -19.72 16.01
N TRP A 301 -4.65 -20.85 15.40
CA TRP A 301 -3.79 -21.88 15.97
C TRP A 301 -2.61 -22.16 15.04
N VAL A 302 -1.46 -22.46 15.64
CA VAL A 302 -0.24 -22.74 14.91
C VAL A 302 0.25 -24.12 15.32
N TYR A 303 0.20 -25.06 14.38
CA TYR A 303 0.73 -26.40 14.61
C TYR A 303 2.26 -26.40 14.54
N ALA A 304 2.91 -26.98 15.55
CA ALA A 304 4.32 -27.31 15.52
C ALA A 304 4.55 -28.82 15.68
N ASP A 305 5.37 -29.40 14.80
CA ASP A 305 5.74 -30.83 14.82
C ASP A 305 6.59 -31.21 16.04
N LYS A 306 7.28 -30.23 16.61
CA LYS A 306 8.08 -30.30 17.83
C LYS A 306 8.01 -28.98 18.57
N ALA A 307 8.30 -29.03 19.88
CA ALA A 307 8.53 -27.82 20.65
C ALA A 307 9.77 -27.10 20.09
N GLN A 308 9.65 -25.80 19.82
CA GLN A 308 10.72 -25.03 19.17
C GLN A 308 10.59 -23.54 19.39
N GLU A 309 11.72 -22.84 19.32
CA GLU A 309 11.72 -21.40 19.14
C GLU A 309 11.35 -21.04 17.70
N ALA A 310 10.46 -20.06 17.55
CA ALA A 310 10.03 -19.52 16.28
C ALA A 310 10.11 -17.99 16.28
N GLY A 311 10.22 -17.42 15.09
CA GLY A 311 10.16 -15.97 14.91
C GLY A 311 8.73 -15.52 14.58
N LEU A 312 8.14 -14.71 15.46
CA LEU A 312 6.84 -14.08 15.24
C LEU A 312 7.00 -12.72 14.55
N TRP A 313 6.42 -12.60 13.35
CA TRP A 313 6.09 -11.32 12.75
C TRP A 313 4.67 -10.93 13.12
N VAL A 314 4.53 -9.81 13.82
CA VAL A 314 3.25 -9.29 14.28
C VAL A 314 3.33 -7.77 14.33
N GLU A 315 2.30 -7.09 13.86
CA GLU A 315 2.07 -5.66 14.08
C GLU A 315 0.56 -5.40 14.05
N PHE A 316 0.11 -4.34 14.73
CA PHE A 316 -1.29 -3.90 14.69
C PHE A 316 -1.49 -2.67 13.81
N GLN A 317 -0.40 -2.04 13.40
CA GLN A 317 -0.37 -0.91 12.50
C GLN A 317 0.87 -1.01 11.63
N ASN A 318 0.67 -0.97 10.32
CA ASN A 318 1.72 -0.73 9.35
C ASN A 318 1.79 0.79 9.09
N TYR A 319 2.93 1.40 9.40
CA TYR A 319 3.19 2.81 9.28
C TYR A 319 3.52 3.17 7.84
N SER A 320 2.69 4.02 7.24
CA SER A 320 2.88 4.49 5.88
C SER A 320 4.22 5.22 5.72
N ARG A 321 4.86 5.00 4.57
CA ARG A 321 6.06 5.70 4.13
C ARG A 321 5.76 7.08 3.54
N SER A 322 4.54 7.58 3.72
CA SER A 322 4.16 8.95 3.37
C SER A 322 3.53 9.75 4.52
N GLU A 323 3.02 9.07 5.54
CA GLU A 323 2.35 9.71 6.67
C GLU A 323 3.30 10.01 7.81
N LYS A 324 3.10 11.18 8.44
CA LYS A 324 3.86 11.69 9.60
C LYS A 324 3.35 11.14 10.95
N ASP A 325 2.94 9.88 10.96
CA ASP A 325 2.38 9.24 12.15
C ASP A 325 3.41 9.13 13.28
N LEU A 326 2.93 9.31 14.51
CA LEU A 326 3.75 9.12 15.71
C LEU A 326 4.06 7.64 15.93
N PRO A 327 5.27 7.30 16.39
CA PRO A 327 5.62 5.94 16.76
C PRO A 327 4.73 5.46 17.92
N PRO A 328 4.57 4.14 18.13
CA PRO A 328 3.89 3.65 19.32
C PRO A 328 4.62 4.12 20.59
N LEU A 329 3.88 4.21 21.70
CA LEU A 329 4.48 4.49 22.99
C LEU A 329 5.31 3.28 23.44
N GLN A 330 6.38 3.54 24.20
CA GLN A 330 7.16 2.45 24.79
C GLN A 330 6.27 1.58 25.68
N GLY A 331 6.38 0.27 25.51
CA GLY A 331 5.53 -0.70 26.22
C GLY A 331 4.12 -0.86 25.65
N THR A 332 3.77 -0.21 24.53
CA THR A 332 2.50 -0.46 23.82
C THR A 332 2.72 -0.88 22.36
N TRP A 333 1.78 -1.66 21.82
CA TRP A 333 1.76 -2.05 20.40
C TRP A 333 1.30 -0.91 19.49
N ASP A 334 0.34 -0.13 19.97
CA ASP A 334 -0.25 1.02 19.30
C ASP A 334 -0.89 1.95 20.34
N TYR A 335 -1.58 3.00 19.88
CA TYR A 335 -2.36 3.92 20.72
C TYR A 335 -3.76 3.40 21.09
N ARG A 336 -4.14 2.21 20.61
CA ARG A 336 -5.48 1.62 20.77
C ARG A 336 -5.50 0.55 21.88
N GLY A 337 -4.35 0.29 22.50
CA GLY A 337 -4.23 -0.70 23.56
C GLY A 337 -4.28 -2.14 23.05
N SER A 338 -3.89 -2.37 21.79
CA SER A 338 -3.80 -3.71 21.21
C SER A 338 -2.90 -4.63 22.04
N LYS A 339 -3.30 -5.90 22.13
CA LYS A 339 -2.59 -6.96 22.87
C LYS A 339 -2.66 -8.27 22.11
N ILE A 340 -1.69 -9.14 22.36
CA ILE A 340 -1.60 -10.48 21.78
C ILE A 340 -1.07 -11.45 22.82
N TRP A 341 -1.61 -12.67 22.79
CA TRP A 341 -1.18 -13.77 23.64
C TRP A 341 -0.81 -14.96 22.77
N LEU A 342 0.14 -15.76 23.26
CA LEU A 342 0.46 -17.08 22.74
C LEU A 342 0.57 -18.01 23.93
N ASN A 343 -0.20 -19.10 23.94
CA ASN A 343 -0.22 -20.04 25.07
C ASN A 343 -0.49 -19.37 26.43
N ASP A 344 -1.45 -18.45 26.47
CA ASP A 344 -1.84 -17.65 27.65
C ASP A 344 -0.78 -16.65 28.15
N GLU A 345 0.36 -16.52 27.46
CA GLU A 345 1.40 -15.55 27.77
C GLU A 345 1.28 -14.32 26.88
N GLU A 346 1.19 -13.13 27.50
CA GLU A 346 1.11 -11.86 26.76
C GLU A 346 2.45 -11.54 26.10
N ILE A 347 2.43 -11.36 24.78
CA ILE A 347 3.62 -10.96 24.03
C ILE A 347 3.75 -9.43 24.08
N GLN A 348 4.85 -9.00 24.71
CA GLN A 348 5.19 -7.59 24.82
C GLN A 348 5.62 -7.01 23.46
N PRO A 349 5.30 -5.72 23.19
CA PRO A 349 5.80 -5.04 22.01
C PRO A 349 7.34 -4.96 22.02
N PRO A 350 7.98 -4.82 20.85
CA PRO A 350 9.41 -4.60 20.79
C PRO A 350 9.79 -3.26 21.45
N ILE A 351 11.05 -3.11 21.83
CA ILE A 351 11.60 -1.81 22.21
C ILE A 351 11.65 -0.95 20.96
N TRP A 352 10.82 0.10 20.90
CA TRP A 352 10.77 1.01 19.77
C TRP A 352 12.04 1.87 19.74
N GLN A 353 12.62 2.08 18.56
CA GLN A 353 13.82 2.92 18.40
C GLN A 353 13.47 4.41 18.41
N ASN A 354 12.23 4.73 18.02
CA ASN A 354 11.70 6.08 18.06
C ASN A 354 10.81 6.26 19.31
N ALA A 355 10.87 7.47 19.89
CA ALA A 355 10.03 7.91 21.00
C ALA A 355 9.62 9.39 20.84
N HIS A 356 9.66 9.90 19.62
CA HIS A 356 9.33 11.30 19.34
C HIS A 356 7.81 11.53 19.43
N ASN A 357 7.44 12.74 19.86
CA ASN A 357 6.04 13.17 20.00
C ASN A 357 5.65 14.24 18.96
N GLU A 358 6.59 14.67 18.12
CA GLU A 358 6.34 15.58 17.00
C GLU A 358 6.09 14.79 15.71
N LYS A 359 5.04 15.18 14.98
CA LYS A 359 4.74 14.61 13.66
C LYS A 359 5.67 15.20 12.61
N SER A 360 6.58 14.39 12.07
CA SER A 360 7.52 14.80 11.04
C SER A 360 7.77 13.69 10.02
N ASN A 361 7.89 14.07 8.76
CA ASN A 361 8.33 13.20 7.66
C ASN A 361 9.86 13.10 7.58
N GLU A 362 10.59 13.98 8.27
CA GLU A 362 12.06 14.05 8.23
C GLU A 362 12.74 13.22 9.33
N ILE A 363 11.97 12.70 10.28
CA ILE A 363 12.45 11.73 11.26
C ILE A 363 12.40 10.34 10.61
N ILE A 364 13.52 9.62 10.70
CA ILE A 364 13.67 8.30 10.08
C ILE A 364 12.61 7.35 10.65
N LEU A 365 11.84 6.69 9.77
CA LEU A 365 11.03 5.53 10.13
C LEU A 365 11.96 4.33 10.38
N GLN A 366 11.98 3.85 11.62
CA GLN A 366 12.91 2.84 12.10
C GLN A 366 12.24 1.47 12.16
N ASN A 367 12.03 0.92 13.35
CA ASN A 367 11.60 -0.45 13.62
C ASN A 367 10.09 -0.58 13.87
N GLU A 368 9.32 0.47 13.62
CA GLU A 368 7.87 0.50 13.81
C GLU A 368 7.17 -0.55 12.94
N ASN A 369 7.60 -0.70 11.68
CA ASN A 369 7.10 -1.73 10.77
C ASN A 369 7.82 -3.07 11.02
N LEU A 370 7.08 -4.18 10.99
CA LEU A 370 7.61 -5.54 11.18
C LEU A 370 8.72 -5.90 10.19
N ALA A 371 8.66 -5.34 8.97
CA ALA A 371 9.65 -5.59 7.93
C ALA A 371 11.02 -4.99 8.27
N ALA A 372 11.04 -3.97 9.13
CA ALA A 372 12.25 -3.24 9.53
C ALA A 372 12.90 -3.78 10.82
N ARG A 373 12.34 -4.83 11.41
CA ARG A 373 12.85 -5.42 12.65
C ARG A 373 12.96 -6.94 12.59
N LYS A 374 13.73 -7.48 13.52
CA LYS A 374 13.79 -8.93 13.71
C LYS A 374 12.42 -9.44 14.20
N PRO A 375 12.00 -10.65 13.78
CA PRO A 375 10.88 -11.33 14.41
C PRO A 375 11.08 -11.45 15.93
N ILE A 376 9.98 -11.43 16.68
CA ILE A 376 10.01 -11.66 18.13
C ILE A 376 10.20 -13.16 18.37
N SER A 377 11.15 -13.55 19.24
CA SER A 377 11.32 -14.96 19.59
C SER A 377 10.15 -15.42 20.44
N VAL A 378 9.53 -16.52 20.07
CA VAL A 378 8.44 -17.14 20.81
C VAL A 378 8.62 -18.64 20.88
N HIS A 379 8.14 -19.26 21.96
CA HIS A 379 8.18 -20.70 22.12
C HIS A 379 6.86 -21.34 21.66
N LEU A 380 6.96 -22.24 20.68
CA LEU A 380 5.84 -23.07 20.25
C LEU A 380 5.89 -24.42 20.97
N LYS A 381 4.74 -24.86 21.49
CA LYS A 381 4.55 -26.20 22.04
C LYS A 381 4.39 -27.19 20.88
N LYS A 382 4.81 -28.44 21.06
CA LYS A 382 4.48 -29.51 20.10
C LYS A 382 2.97 -29.72 20.05
N GLY A 383 2.40 -29.79 18.85
CA GLY A 383 0.96 -29.88 18.63
C GLY A 383 0.37 -28.54 18.20
N TRP A 384 -0.93 -28.37 18.45
CA TRP A 384 -1.68 -27.14 18.16
C TRP A 384 -1.54 -26.08 19.24
#